data_AF-A0A7W6INX6-F1
#
_entry.id   AF-A0A7W6INX6-F1
#
_cell.length_a   1.000
_cell.length_b   1.000
_cell.length_c   1.000
_cell.angle_alpha   90.00
_cell.angle_beta   90.00
_cell.angle_gamma   90.00
#
_symmetry.space_group_name_H-M   'P 1'
#
loop_
_entity.id
_entity.type
_entity.pdbx_description
1 polymer ?
#
loop_
_entity_poly.entity_id
_entity_poly.type
_entity_poly.pdbx_seq_one_letter_code
_entity_poly.pdbx_strand_id
1 'polypeptide(L)' 'MRIAREEIFGPEAAVIKVKDYLEALATANDSEFGLSAGIVTISLKHATHFKRRRGRYGDGQCADRGR' A
#
# COMPACT_ATOMS: atom_id res chain seq x y z
N MET A 1 -8.05 12.91 4.05
CA MET A 1 -7.97 13.99 3.03
C MET A 1 -8.63 13.50 1.76
N ARG A 2 -9.33 14.36 1.02
CA ARG A 2 -10.11 13.97 -0.17
C ARG A 2 -9.23 13.53 -1.36
N ILE A 3 -8.16 14.29 -1.63
CA ILE A 3 -7.16 14.04 -2.70
C ILE A 3 -6.50 12.65 -2.57
N ALA A 4 -6.30 12.16 -1.36
CA ALA A 4 -5.67 10.85 -1.11
C ALA A 4 -6.64 9.66 -1.22
N ARG A 5 -7.93 9.92 -1.47
CA ARG A 5 -8.98 8.90 -1.58
C ARG A 5 -9.64 8.86 -2.96
N GLU A 6 -9.51 9.92 -3.75
CA GLU A 6 -10.00 9.98 -5.13
C GLU A 6 -8.88 9.57 -6.10
N GLU A 7 -9.23 8.86 -7.18
CA GLU A 7 -8.27 8.48 -8.20
C GLU A 7 -7.95 9.67 -9.11
N ILE A 8 -6.66 10.04 -9.20
CA ILE A 8 -6.19 11.20 -9.96
C ILE A 8 -5.17 10.73 -11.00
N PHE A 9 -5.42 11.04 -12.27
CA PHE A 9 -4.56 10.68 -13.41
C PHE A 9 -3.79 11.89 -13.93
N GLY A 10 -2.92 12.45 -13.09
CA GLY A 10 -2.05 13.60 -13.39
C GLY A 10 -0.75 13.53 -12.59
N PRO A 11 0.20 14.47 -12.78
CA PRO A 11 1.47 14.51 -12.06
C PRO A 11 1.28 15.02 -10.61
N GLU A 12 0.30 14.47 -9.91
CA GLU A 12 -0.09 14.83 -8.55
C GLU A 12 0.27 13.70 -7.59
N ALA A 13 0.92 14.03 -6.47
CA ALA A 13 1.27 13.07 -5.44
C ALA A 13 0.94 13.64 -4.05
N ALA A 14 0.12 12.91 -3.28
CA ALA A 14 -0.17 13.25 -1.89
C ALA A 14 0.86 12.61 -0.95
N VAL A 15 1.45 13.41 -0.06
CA VAL A 15 2.35 12.91 0.99
C VAL A 15 1.62 12.92 2.33
N ILE A 16 1.53 11.76 2.98
CA ILE A 16 0.89 11.60 4.28
C ILE A 16 1.96 11.20 5.29
N LYS A 17 2.15 12.02 6.33
CA LYS A 17 3.04 11.69 7.45
C LYS A 17 2.31 10.79 8.44
N VAL A 18 2.95 9.68 8.79
CA VAL A 18 2.50 8.71 9.79
C VAL A 18 3.58 8.55 10.86
N LYS A 19 3.20 8.08 12.04
CA LYS A 19 4.11 7.93 13.19
C LYS A 19 4.94 6.67 13.11
N ASP A 20 4.35 5.59 12.62
CA ASP A 20 4.98 4.27 12.57
C ASP A 20 4.53 3.42 11.38
N TYR A 21 5.14 2.24 11.27
CA TYR A 21 4.91 1.29 10.20
C TYR A 21 3.48 0.71 10.20
N LEU A 22 2.90 0.46 11.37
CA LEU A 22 1.55 -0.12 11.45
C LEU A 22 0.50 0.91 11.05
N GLU A 23 0.69 2.16 11.46
CA GLU A 23 -0.13 3.29 10.99
C GLU A 23 0.04 3.51 9.48
N ALA A 24 1.26 3.38 8.95
CA ALA A 24 1.51 3.43 7.51
C ALA A 24 0.74 2.36 6.75
N LEU A 25 0.76 1.11 7.24
CA LEU A 25 0.05 -0.01 6.64
C LEU A 25 -1.47 0.18 6.70
N ALA A 26 -2.00 0.66 7.83
CA ALA A 26 -3.41 0.95 7.98
C ALA A 26 -3.84 2.09 7.03
N THR A 27 -3.05 3.15 6.94
CA THR A 27 -3.30 4.30 6.05
C THR A 27 -3.24 3.88 4.58
N ALA A 28 -2.28 3.03 4.19
CA ALA A 28 -2.19 2.51 2.82
C ALA A 28 -3.37 1.61 2.45
N ASN A 29 -3.94 0.90 3.42
CA ASN A 29 -5.13 0.06 3.23
C ASN A 29 -6.45 0.83 3.43
N ASP A 30 -6.42 2.10 3.85
CA ASP A 30 -7.59 3.01 3.96
C ASP A 30 -7.92 3.65 2.60
N SER A 31 -7.97 2.80 1.58
CA SER A 31 -8.39 3.14 0.22
C SER A 31 -9.47 2.16 -0.22
N GLU A 32 -10.47 2.67 -0.94
CA GLU A 32 -11.50 1.84 -1.57
C GLU A 32 -10.95 1.07 -2.78
N PHE A 33 -9.77 1.47 -3.27
CA PHE A 33 -9.05 0.85 -4.37
C PHE A 33 -7.91 -0.06 -3.87
N GLY A 34 -7.54 -1.06 -4.67
CA GLY A 34 -6.50 -2.03 -4.32
C GLY A 34 -5.59 -2.44 -5.49
N LEU A 35 -5.22 -1.48 -6.35
CA LEU A 35 -4.45 -1.74 -7.58
C LEU A 35 -2.98 -2.12 -7.31
N SER A 36 -2.22 -1.22 -6.68
CA SER A 36 -0.82 -1.41 -6.40
C SER A 36 -0.43 -0.77 -5.06
N ALA A 37 0.48 -1.41 -4.34
CA ALA A 37 1.05 -0.88 -3.12
C ALA A 37 2.50 -1.38 -2.97
N GLY A 38 3.40 -0.46 -2.64
CA GLY A 38 4.83 -0.73 -2.46
C GLY A 38 5.35 -0.16 -1.14
N ILE A 39 6.45 -0.73 -0.66
CA ILE A 39 7.19 -0.22 0.48
C ILE A 39 8.66 -0.08 0.10
N VAL A 40 9.26 1.04 0.46
CA VAL A 40 10.72 1.26 0.36
C VAL A 40 11.28 1.16 1.76
N THR A 41 12.06 0.11 2.03
CA THR A 41 12.64 -0.14 3.34
C THR A 41 13.90 -0.98 3.22
N ILE A 42 14.82 -0.82 4.18
CA ILE A 42 16.02 -1.66 4.32
C ILE A 42 15.74 -2.92 5.17
N SER A 43 14.58 -2.99 5.85
CA SER A 43 14.24 -4.11 6.72
C SER A 43 13.45 -5.18 5.97
N LEU A 44 14.07 -6.36 5.84
CA LEU A 44 13.40 -7.51 5.21
C LEU A 44 12.11 -7.90 5.96
N LYS A 45 12.09 -7.75 7.30
CA LYS A 45 10.90 -8.01 8.12
C LYS A 45 9.71 -7.17 7.67
N HIS A 46 9.90 -5.87 7.48
CA HIS A 46 8.83 -4.97 7.04
C HIS A 46 8.44 -5.22 5.59
N ALA A 47 9.40 -5.52 4.71
CA ALA A 47 9.13 -5.86 3.32
C ALA A 47 8.25 -7.13 3.20
N THR A 48 8.62 -8.21 3.90
CA THR A 48 7.85 -9.48 3.88
C THR A 48 6.48 -9.31 4.56
N HIS A 49 6.42 -8.57 5.66
CA HIS A 49 5.16 -8.30 6.36
C HIS A 49 4.20 -7.48 5.49
N PHE A 50 4.69 -6.44 4.83
CA PHE A 50 3.90 -5.57 3.95
C PHE A 50 3.37 -6.33 2.74
N LYS A 51 4.20 -7.19 2.12
CA LYS A 51 3.80 -8.05 0.99
C LYS A 51 2.57 -8.92 1.32
N ARG A 52 2.47 -9.40 2.57
CA ARG A 52 1.39 -10.29 3.03
C ARG A 52 0.13 -9.57 3.51
N ARG A 53 0.22 -8.29 3.88
CA ARG A 53 -0.85 -7.55 4.57
C ARG A 53 -1.38 -6.33 3.84
N ARG A 54 -0.79 -5.94 2.72
CA ARG A 54 -1.41 -4.99 1.79
C ARG A 54 -2.67 -5.62 1.20
N GLY A 55 -3.80 -4.92 1.14
CA GLY A 55 -5.00 -5.50 0.52
C GLY A 55 -6.20 -4.57 0.39
N ARG A 56 -7.00 -4.81 -0.69
CA ARG A 56 -8.49 -4.88 -0.69
C ARG A 56 -9.15 -5.15 -2.07
N TYR A 57 -8.44 -5.22 -3.20
CA TYR A 57 -9.06 -5.62 -4.48
C TYR A 57 -8.63 -7.02 -4.92
N GLY A 58 -9.50 -8.01 -4.63
CA GLY A 58 -9.33 -9.41 -5.00
C GLY A 58 -8.26 -10.15 -4.20
N ASP A 59 -8.62 -11.26 -3.56
CA ASP A 59 -7.70 -12.25 -2.98
C ASP A 59 -6.85 -12.94 -4.07
N GLY A 60 -6.07 -12.16 -4.81
CA GLY A 60 -5.19 -12.56 -5.89
C GLY A 60 -3.75 -12.39 -5.44
N GLN A 61 -3.20 -13.47 -4.89
CA GLN A 61 -1.78 -13.70 -4.61
C GLN A 61 -0.89 -13.30 -5.81
N CYS A 62 -0.52 -12.03 -5.96
CA CYS A 62 0.49 -11.58 -6.93
C CYS A 62 1.93 -11.88 -6.44
N ALA A 63 2.06 -12.52 -5.29
CA ALA A 63 3.32 -12.76 -4.60
C ALA A 63 3.98 -14.11 -4.91
N ASP A 64 3.26 -15.06 -5.50
CA ASP A 64 3.69 -16.48 -5.57
C ASP A 64 3.18 -17.27 -6.79
N ARG A 65 2.81 -16.61 -7.90
CA ARG A 65 2.57 -17.30 -9.19
C ARG A 65 3.68 -16.94 -10.18
N GLY A 66 4.49 -17.94 -10.54
CA GLY A 66 5.63 -17.83 -11.45
C GLY A 66 6.89 -18.50 -10.89
N ARG A 67 6.91 -19.81 -10.57
CA ARG A 67 7.10 -20.90 -11.55
C ARG A 67 6.31 -20.77 -12.85
#